data_AF-A0A945Y6K4-F1
#
_entry.id   AF-A0A945Y6K4-F1
#
_cell.length_a   1.000
_cell.length_b   1.000
_cell.length_c   1.000
_cell.angle_alpha   90.00
_cell.angle_beta   90.00
_cell.angle_gamma   90.00
#
_symmetry.space_group_name_H-M   'P 1'
#
loop_
_entity.id
_entity.type
_entity.pdbx_description
1 polymer ?
#
loop_
_entity_poly.entity_id
_entity_poly.type
_entity_poly.pdbx_seq_one_letter_code
_entity_poly.pdbx_strand_id
1 'polypeptide(L)'
;KTNSLEPGEPKNPDADCTVFDIYKAFATESETIGFRERLEEGLGWGEAKQELFEYLDAHLTVARGEYDRLIADPASIEAVLQSGAKRAREHSTALMSQVRQAVGIVPLG
;
A
#
# COMPACT_ATOMS: atom_id res chain seq x y z
N LYS A 1 3.74 16.90 4.96
CA LYS A 1 3.92 18.30 5.39
C LYS A 1 3.72 19.21 4.17
N THR A 2 3.20 20.42 4.38
CA THR A 2 3.10 21.49 3.37
C THR A 2 3.73 22.75 3.95
N ASN A 3 4.33 23.61 3.10
CA ASN A 3 4.88 24.90 3.52
C ASN A 3 3.79 26.00 3.52
N SER A 4 4.13 27.21 3.99
CA SER A 4 3.18 28.35 4.13
C SER A 4 3.10 29.24 2.89
N LEU A 5 3.45 28.74 1.70
CA LEU A 5 3.34 29.52 0.45
C LEU A 5 1.87 29.80 0.11
N GLU A 6 1.61 31.01 -0.38
CA GLU A 6 0.26 31.45 -0.74
C GLU A 6 -0.22 30.80 -2.05
N PRO A 7 -1.54 30.74 -2.30
CA PRO A 7 -2.09 30.36 -3.61
C PRO A 7 -1.57 31.30 -4.71
N GLY A 8 -1.10 30.76 -5.83
CA GLY A 8 -0.49 31.53 -6.93
C GLY A 8 1.03 31.66 -6.87
N GLU A 9 1.67 31.31 -5.74
CA GLU A 9 3.13 31.20 -5.70
C GLU A 9 3.59 29.81 -6.20
N PRO A 10 4.57 29.76 -7.14
CA PRO A 10 5.20 28.52 -7.59
C PRO A 10 5.64 27.66 -6.41
N LYS A 11 5.25 26.39 -6.41
CA LYS A 11 5.66 25.42 -5.40
C LYS A 11 6.81 24.60 -5.95
N ASN A 12 7.82 24.36 -5.11
CA ASN A 12 8.93 23.46 -5.45
C ASN A 12 8.50 22.01 -5.11
N PRO A 13 8.28 21.13 -6.11
CA PRO A 13 7.86 19.75 -5.89
C PRO A 13 8.99 18.85 -5.36
N ASP A 14 10.25 19.30 -5.49
CA ASP A 14 11.46 18.58 -5.07
C ASP A 14 11.92 18.95 -3.64
N ALA A 15 11.27 19.93 -2.99
CA ALA A 15 11.56 20.35 -1.62
C ALA A 15 10.34 20.16 -0.70
N ASP A 16 10.39 19.12 0.14
CA ASP A 16 9.43 18.83 1.23
C ASP A 16 7.93 18.91 0.83
N CYS A 17 7.58 18.39 -0.36
CA CYS A 17 6.21 18.35 -0.88
C CYS A 17 5.59 16.95 -0.71
N THR A 18 5.12 16.64 0.51
CA THR A 18 4.50 15.32 0.77
C THR A 18 3.25 15.07 -0.08
N VAL A 19 2.53 16.12 -0.51
CA VAL A 19 1.37 15.98 -1.41
C VAL A 19 1.83 15.43 -2.76
N PHE A 20 2.92 15.95 -3.31
CA PHE A 20 3.50 15.48 -4.57
C PHE A 20 4.06 14.05 -4.43
N ASP A 21 4.78 13.77 -3.34
CA ASP A 21 5.34 12.43 -3.10
C ASP A 21 4.25 11.35 -3.04
N ILE A 22 3.16 11.64 -2.33
CA ILE A 22 2.02 10.72 -2.25
C ILE A 22 1.36 10.61 -3.62
N TYR A 23 1.07 11.72 -4.31
CA TYR A 23 0.43 11.68 -5.64
C TYR A 23 1.23 10.81 -6.62
N LYS A 24 2.54 11.03 -6.71
CA LYS A 24 3.48 10.28 -7.56
C LYS A 24 3.50 8.78 -7.27
N ALA A 25 3.24 8.35 -6.04
CA ALA A 25 3.24 6.94 -5.68
C ALA A 25 2.06 6.15 -6.31
N PHE A 26 0.99 6.84 -6.68
CA PHE A 26 -0.22 6.23 -7.26
C PHE A 26 -0.44 6.62 -8.72
N ALA A 27 0.06 7.79 -9.12
CA ALA A 27 -0.12 8.34 -10.45
C ALA A 27 0.81 7.71 -11.50
N THR A 28 0.37 7.73 -12.75
CA THR A 28 1.23 7.44 -13.90
C THR A 28 2.29 8.53 -14.07
N GLU A 29 3.32 8.26 -14.88
CA GLU A 29 4.37 9.22 -15.18
C GLU A 29 3.80 10.51 -15.81
N SER A 30 2.87 10.38 -16.77
CA SER A 30 2.23 11.53 -17.42
C SER A 30 1.40 12.36 -16.44
N GLU A 31 0.63 11.73 -15.56
CA GLU A 31 -0.16 12.44 -14.54
C GLU A 31 0.74 13.13 -13.53
N THR A 32 1.86 12.50 -13.16
CA THR A 32 2.86 13.06 -12.26
C THR A 32 3.51 14.31 -12.86
N ILE A 33 3.87 14.27 -14.14
CA ILE A 33 4.43 15.43 -14.86
C ILE A 33 3.41 16.57 -14.88
N GLY A 34 2.15 16.28 -15.25
CA GLY A 34 1.12 17.33 -15.28
C GLY A 34 0.82 17.93 -13.91
N PHE A 35 0.81 17.12 -12.84
CA PHE A 35 0.61 17.61 -11.48
C PHE A 35 1.81 18.44 -10.98
N ARG A 36 3.03 18.05 -11.37
CA ARG A 36 4.25 18.85 -11.16
C ARG A 36 4.14 20.22 -11.81
N GLU A 37 3.81 20.28 -13.09
CA GLU A 37 3.69 21.53 -13.84
C GLU A 37 2.68 22.47 -13.18
N ARG A 38 1.50 21.97 -12.78
CA ARG A 38 0.49 22.79 -12.07
C ARG A 38 0.99 23.34 -10.74
N LEU A 39 1.77 22.57 -9.98
CA LEU A 39 2.39 23.06 -8.74
C LEU A 39 3.39 24.17 -9.00
N GLU A 40 4.22 24.03 -10.04
CA GLU A 40 5.19 25.02 -10.49
C GLU A 40 4.49 26.29 -11.05
N GLU A 41 3.31 26.15 -11.64
CA GLU A 41 2.44 27.25 -12.10
C GLU A 41 1.67 27.95 -10.96
N GLY A 42 1.70 27.41 -9.74
CA GLY A 42 1.17 28.07 -8.54
C GLY A 42 -0.08 27.46 -7.91
N LEU A 43 -0.47 26.23 -8.30
CA LEU A 43 -1.60 25.48 -7.70
C LEU A 43 -1.60 25.59 -6.17
N GLY A 44 -2.72 25.99 -5.56
CA GLY A 44 -2.80 26.18 -4.11
C GLY A 44 -2.66 24.86 -3.34
N TRP A 45 -2.13 24.89 -2.11
CA TRP A 45 -2.04 23.67 -1.29
C TRP A 45 -3.39 23.05 -0.94
N GLY A 46 -4.44 23.86 -0.81
CA GLY A 46 -5.80 23.39 -0.57
C GLY A 46 -6.32 22.57 -1.75
N GLU A 47 -6.18 23.13 -2.95
CA GLU A 47 -6.59 22.48 -4.21
C GLU A 47 -5.76 21.22 -4.47
N ALA A 48 -4.43 21.28 -4.31
CA ALA A 48 -3.57 20.12 -4.47
C ALA A 48 -3.91 18.96 -3.52
N LYS A 49 -4.32 19.27 -2.28
CA LYS A 49 -4.78 18.25 -1.31
C LYS A 49 -6.13 17.66 -1.71
N GLN A 50 -7.04 18.49 -2.23
CA GLN A 50 -8.34 18.04 -2.68
C GLN A 50 -8.20 17.11 -3.89
N GLU A 51 -7.39 17.49 -4.87
CA GLU A 51 -7.10 16.66 -6.04
C GLU A 51 -6.46 15.32 -5.64
N LEU A 52 -5.48 15.35 -4.72
CA LEU A 52 -4.89 14.13 -4.17
C LEU A 52 -5.95 13.24 -3.48
N PHE A 53 -6.84 13.84 -2.70
CA PHE A 53 -7.90 13.10 -2.02
C PHE A 53 -8.81 12.39 -3.01
N GLU A 54 -9.31 13.11 -4.02
CA GLU A 54 -10.21 12.57 -5.05
C GLU A 54 -9.53 11.45 -5.85
N TYR A 55 -8.25 11.66 -6.22
CA TYR A 55 -7.47 10.66 -6.94
C TYR A 55 -7.32 9.36 -6.13
N LEU A 56 -6.92 9.46 -4.85
CA LEU A 56 -6.76 8.29 -3.99
C LEU A 56 -8.10 7.62 -3.66
N ASP A 57 -9.17 8.40 -3.48
CA ASP A 57 -10.50 7.86 -3.22
C ASP A 57 -10.98 6.98 -4.39
N ALA A 58 -10.87 7.51 -5.61
CA ALA A 58 -11.20 6.77 -6.82
C ALA A 58 -10.32 5.52 -6.98
N HIS A 59 -9.00 5.66 -6.79
CA HIS A 59 -8.05 4.55 -6.92
C HIS A 59 -8.31 3.43 -5.91
N LEU A 60 -8.68 3.77 -4.67
CA LEU A 60 -8.85 2.81 -3.58
C LEU A 60 -10.29 2.29 -3.43
N THR A 61 -11.26 2.83 -4.17
CA THR A 61 -12.69 2.48 -4.05
C THR A 61 -12.92 0.97 -4.14
N VAL A 62 -12.35 0.31 -5.15
CA VAL A 62 -12.53 -1.14 -5.35
C VAL A 62 -11.88 -1.94 -4.23
N ALA A 63 -10.64 -1.58 -3.84
CA ALA A 63 -9.91 -2.28 -2.79
C ALA A 63 -10.59 -2.13 -1.42
N ARG A 64 -11.14 -0.95 -1.11
CA ARG A 64 -11.94 -0.73 0.11
C ARG A 64 -13.22 -1.56 0.10
N GLY A 65 -13.93 -1.61 -1.03
CA GLY A 65 -15.11 -2.47 -1.15
C GLY A 65 -14.80 -3.96 -0.92
N GLU A 66 -13.68 -4.46 -1.46
CA GLU A 66 -13.25 -5.84 -1.23
C GLU A 66 -12.82 -6.07 0.22
N TYR A 67 -12.12 -5.11 0.84
CA TYR A 67 -11.79 -5.16 2.26
C TYR A 67 -13.05 -5.25 3.12
N ASP A 68 -14.05 -4.39 2.88
CA ASP A 68 -15.30 -4.38 3.62
C ASP A 68 -16.06 -5.71 3.45
N ARG A 69 -16.06 -6.27 2.23
CA ARG A 69 -16.63 -7.60 1.95
C ARG A 69 -15.94 -8.69 2.76
N LEU A 70 -14.61 -8.69 2.80
CA LEU A 70 -13.82 -9.68 3.53
C LEU A 70 -14.03 -9.58 5.04
N ILE A 71 -14.04 -8.36 5.60
CA ILE A 71 -14.27 -8.15 7.04
C ILE A 71 -15.70 -8.50 7.46
N ALA A 72 -16.68 -8.34 6.56
CA ALA A 72 -18.05 -8.78 6.79
C ALA A 72 -18.22 -10.31 6.78
N ASP A 73 -17.28 -11.05 6.16
CA ASP A 73 -17.24 -12.52 6.16
C ASP A 73 -15.86 -13.06 6.61
N PRO A 74 -15.56 -13.01 7.92
CA PRO A 74 -14.29 -13.52 8.46
C PRO A 74 -14.06 -15.02 8.21
N ALA A 75 -15.13 -15.80 8.01
CA ALA A 75 -15.01 -17.23 7.75
C ALA A 75 -14.36 -17.49 6.38
N SER A 76 -14.64 -16.64 5.38
CA SER A 76 -13.96 -16.71 4.09
C SER A 76 -12.45 -16.44 4.20
N ILE A 77 -12.06 -15.47 5.05
CA ILE A 77 -10.64 -15.17 5.34
C ILE A 77 -9.97 -16.39 5.97
N GLU A 78 -10.59 -16.96 7.01
CA GLU A 78 -10.04 -18.12 7.72
C GLU A 78 -9.87 -19.33 6.79
N ALA A 79 -10.84 -19.59 5.90
CA ALA A 79 -10.74 -20.67 4.93
C ALA A 79 -9.51 -20.52 4.00
N VAL A 80 -9.24 -19.29 3.53
CA VAL A 80 -8.06 -18.99 2.70
C VAL A 80 -6.77 -19.16 3.51
N LEU A 81 -6.74 -18.66 4.75
CA LEU A 81 -5.59 -18.79 5.64
C LEU A 81 -5.27 -20.26 5.95
N GLN A 82 -6.27 -21.07 6.27
CA GLN A 82 -6.10 -22.51 6.51
C GLN A 82 -5.60 -23.25 5.27
N SER A 83 -6.12 -22.91 4.08
CA SER A 83 -5.60 -23.47 2.83
C SER A 83 -4.14 -23.08 2.59
N GLY A 84 -3.73 -21.85 2.92
CA GLY A 84 -2.34 -21.41 2.89
C GLY A 84 -1.46 -22.18 3.88
N ALA A 85 -1.94 -22.32 5.12
CA ALA A 85 -1.26 -23.03 6.19
C ALA A 85 -1.03 -24.50 5.84
N LYS A 86 -2.02 -25.18 5.24
CA LYS A 86 -1.87 -26.57 4.78
C LYS A 86 -0.73 -26.73 3.77
N ARG A 87 -0.72 -25.90 2.71
CA ARG A 87 0.35 -25.91 1.68
C ARG A 87 1.73 -25.63 2.30
N ALA A 88 1.83 -24.63 3.17
CA ALA A 88 3.08 -24.32 3.86
C ALA A 88 3.54 -25.46 4.79
N ARG A 89 2.59 -26.17 5.40
CA ARG A 89 2.88 -27.27 6.33
C ARG A 89 3.42 -28.51 5.62
N GLU A 90 3.00 -28.77 4.39
CA GLU A 90 3.53 -29.87 3.57
C GLU A 90 5.05 -29.74 3.38
N HIS A 91 5.55 -28.54 3.11
CA HIS A 91 6.99 -28.28 2.97
C HIS A 91 7.72 -28.21 4.33
N SER A 92 7.16 -27.44 5.28
CA SER A 92 7.84 -27.20 6.55
C SER A 92 7.93 -28.45 7.44
N THR A 93 6.93 -29.35 7.40
CA THR A 93 6.97 -30.61 8.16
C THR A 93 8.11 -31.51 7.70
N ALA A 94 8.30 -31.64 6.38
CA ALA A 94 9.37 -32.46 5.82
C ALA A 94 10.76 -31.91 6.23
N LEU A 95 10.97 -30.61 6.10
CA LEU A 95 12.21 -29.95 6.53
C LEU A 95 12.44 -30.11 8.03
N MET A 96 11.40 -29.91 8.85
CA MET A 96 11.51 -30.05 10.30
C MET A 96 11.79 -31.48 10.74
N SER A 97 11.34 -32.49 10.01
CA SER A 97 11.73 -33.87 10.28
C SER A 97 13.24 -34.07 10.12
N GLN A 98 13.83 -33.54 9.03
CA GLN A 98 15.27 -33.63 8.77
C GLN A 98 16.07 -32.86 9.82
N VAL A 99 15.65 -31.64 10.16
CA VAL A 99 16.30 -30.83 11.19
C VAL A 99 16.26 -31.53 12.54
N ARG A 100 15.10 -32.03 12.96
CA ARG A 100 14.94 -32.76 14.23
C ARG A 100 15.85 -33.98 14.31
N GLN A 101 15.95 -34.76 13.23
CA GLN A 101 16.88 -35.88 13.15
C GLN A 101 18.34 -35.43 13.28
N ALA A 102 18.73 -34.37 12.57
CA ALA A 102 20.10 -33.86 12.59
C ALA A 102 20.53 -33.33 13.97
N VAL A 103 19.59 -32.81 14.77
CA VAL A 103 19.86 -32.27 16.12
C VAL A 103 19.51 -33.24 17.25
N GLY A 104 19.18 -34.50 16.95
CA GLY A 104 18.94 -35.54 17.95
C GLY A 104 17.56 -35.50 18.63
N ILE A 105 16.59 -34.77 18.10
CA ILE A 105 15.20 -34.81 18.56
C ILE A 105 14.46 -35.91 17.81
N VAL A 106 14.47 -37.13 18.36
CA VAL A 106 13.81 -38.30 17.77
C VAL A 106 12.82 -38.95 18.74
N PRO A 107 11.78 -39.66 18.26
CA PRO A 107 10.89 -40.40 19.14
C PRO A 107 11.68 -41.45 19.95
N LEU A 108 11.35 -41.57 21.24
CA LEU A 108 11.74 -42.74 22.02
C LEU A 108 10.81 -43.87 21.58
N GLY A 109 11.41 -44.94 21.03
CA GLY A 109 10.69 -46.13 20.58
C GLY A 109 9.90 -46.80 21.70
#